data_AF-A0A923C774-F1
#
_entry.id   AF-A0A923C774-F1
#
_cell.length_a   1.000
_cell.length_b   1.000
_cell.length_c   1.000
_cell.angle_alpha   90.00
_cell.angle_beta   90.00
_cell.angle_gamma   90.00
#
_symmetry.space_group_name_H-M   'P 1'
#
loop_
_entity.id
_entity.type
_entity.pdbx_description
1 polymer ?
#
loop_
_entity_poly.entity_id
_entity_poly.type
_entity_poly.pdbx_seq_one_letter_code
_entity_poly.pdbx_strand_id
1 'polypeptide(L)'
;MDDEQHDILSFLRQHAPFQELDEATLLRVGSAIDVRYCKAGTRIVEFGQEALFWHIVRSGVVEVYRRDGTLYNRLTEGGYFGEFGLLHRKKV
;
A
#
# COMPACT_ATOMS: atom_id res chain seq x y z
N MET A 1 -1.40 18.89 -14.97
CA MET A 1 -1.55 17.61 -14.25
C MET A 1 -0.49 16.72 -14.82
N ASP A 2 0.46 16.28 -14.00
CA ASP A 2 1.57 15.44 -14.44
C ASP A 2 1.06 14.03 -14.75
N ASP A 3 1.60 13.39 -15.79
CA ASP A 3 1.13 12.09 -16.30
C ASP A 3 1.11 11.01 -15.20
N GLU A 4 2.11 11.00 -14.31
CA GLU A 4 2.20 10.04 -13.19
C GLU A 4 1.04 10.19 -12.18
N GLN A 5 0.61 11.42 -11.92
CA GLN A 5 -0.47 11.66 -10.97
C GLN A 5 -1.84 11.27 -11.55
N HIS A 6 -2.01 11.43 -12.87
CA HIS A 6 -3.20 10.94 -13.57
C HIS A 6 -3.28 9.40 -13.53
N ASP A 7 -2.14 8.72 -13.71
CA ASP A 7 -2.05 7.27 -13.60
C ASP A 7 -2.36 6.78 -12.19
N ILE A 8 -1.83 7.43 -11.16
CA ILE A 8 -2.11 7.09 -9.75
C ILE A 8 -3.61 7.22 -9.45
N LEU A 9 -4.24 8.34 -9.84
CA LEU A 9 -5.67 8.54 -9.61
C LEU A 9 -6.52 7.49 -10.34
N SER A 10 -6.19 7.22 -11.60
CA SER A 10 -6.89 6.21 -12.40
C SER A 10 -6.77 4.82 -11.80
N PHE A 11 -5.61 4.50 -11.23
CA PHE A 11 -5.38 3.26 -10.49
C PHE A 11 -6.24 3.20 -9.22
N LEU A 12 -6.20 4.24 -8.38
CA LEU A 12 -6.96 4.27 -7.12
C LEU A 12 -8.48 4.12 -7.36
N ARG A 13 -9.02 4.72 -8.44
CA ARG A 13 -10.45 4.60 -8.79
C ARG A 13 -10.90 3.16 -9.06
N GLN A 14 -9.98 2.25 -9.36
CA GLN A 14 -10.27 0.87 -9.73
C GLN A 14 -10.08 -0.13 -8.58
N HIS A 15 -9.53 0.31 -7.45
CA HIS A 15 -9.14 -0.58 -6.37
C HIS A 15 -9.74 -0.17 -5.03
N ALA A 16 -10.26 -1.16 -4.31
CA ALA A 16 -10.71 -0.97 -2.94
C ALA A 16 -9.53 -0.65 -1.99
N PRO A 17 -9.76 0.11 -0.90
CA PRO A 17 -11.01 0.80 -0.57
C PRO A 17 -11.15 2.17 -1.27
N PHE A 18 -10.19 2.55 -2.12
CA PHE A 18 -10.09 3.90 -2.68
C PHE A 18 -11.20 4.23 -3.69
N GLN A 19 -11.70 3.23 -4.42
CA GLN A 19 -12.83 3.38 -5.34
C GLN A 19 -14.13 3.89 -4.67
N GLU A 20 -14.24 3.77 -3.34
CA GLU A 20 -15.41 4.21 -2.56
C GLU A 20 -15.29 5.65 -2.06
N LEU A 21 -14.12 6.28 -2.24
CA LEU A 21 -13.87 7.64 -1.80
C LEU A 21 -14.54 8.65 -2.74
N ASP A 22 -15.05 9.74 -2.17
CA ASP A 22 -15.49 10.88 -2.97
C ASP A 22 -14.30 11.50 -3.73
N GLU A 23 -14.60 12.18 -4.84
CA GLU A 23 -13.57 12.74 -5.74
C GLU A 23 -12.61 13.71 -5.01
N ALA A 24 -13.11 14.52 -4.07
CA ALA A 24 -12.26 15.48 -3.35
C ALA A 24 -11.29 14.78 -2.40
N THR A 25 -11.74 13.72 -1.72
CA THR A 25 -10.92 12.89 -0.86
C THR A 25 -9.92 12.09 -1.69
N LEU A 26 -10.35 11.50 -2.80
CA LEU A 26 -9.50 10.74 -3.71
C LEU A 26 -8.36 11.60 -4.28
N LEU A 27 -8.67 12.81 -4.74
CA LEU A 27 -7.65 13.76 -5.25
C LEU A 27 -6.61 14.10 -4.17
N ARG A 28 -7.06 14.31 -2.93
CA ARG A 28 -6.17 14.59 -1.80
C ARG A 28 -5.26 13.41 -1.50
N VAL A 29 -5.82 12.20 -1.44
CA VAL A 29 -5.05 10.96 -1.23
C VAL A 29 -4.04 10.77 -2.35
N GLY A 30 -4.48 10.85 -3.61
CA GLY A 30 -3.60 10.69 -4.78
C GLY A 30 -2.45 11.70 -4.79
N SER A 31 -2.67 12.92 -4.32
CA SER A 31 -1.60 13.95 -4.22
C SER A 31 -0.58 13.70 -3.11
N ALA A 32 -0.88 12.82 -2.15
CA ALA A 32 -0.03 12.50 -1.01
C ALA A 32 0.71 11.15 -1.17
N ILE A 33 0.57 10.49 -2.33
CA ILE A 33 1.20 9.19 -2.59
C ILE A 33 2.62 9.39 -3.10
N ASP A 34 3.55 8.66 -2.49
CA ASP A 34 4.91 8.47 -2.99
C ASP A 34 5.06 7.08 -3.61
N VAL A 35 5.58 7.02 -4.84
CA VAL A 35 5.87 5.75 -5.53
C VAL A 35 7.23 5.21 -5.09
N ARG A 36 7.29 3.92 -4.73
CA ARG A 36 8.53 3.22 -4.40
C ARG A 36 8.69 1.96 -5.22
N TYR A 37 9.91 1.72 -5.69
CA TYR A 37 10.28 0.52 -6.43
C TYR A 37 11.08 -0.42 -5.54
N CYS A 38 10.65 -1.68 -5.45
CA CYS A 38 11.32 -2.71 -4.65
C CYS A 38 11.75 -3.87 -5.55
N LYS A 39 12.97 -4.37 -5.36
CA LYS A 39 13.44 -5.59 -6.06
C LYS A 39 12.83 -6.82 -5.41
N ALA A 40 12.67 -7.91 -6.17
CA ALA A 40 12.27 -9.20 -5.61
C ALA A 40 13.18 -9.61 -4.44
N GLY A 41 12.58 -10.13 -3.36
CA GLY A 41 13.28 -10.49 -2.13
C GLY A 41 13.60 -9.31 -1.19
N THR A 42 13.27 -8.07 -1.57
CA THR A 42 13.42 -6.91 -0.67
C THR A 42 12.38 -6.98 0.45
N ARG A 43 12.83 -6.79 1.69
CA ARG A 43 11.90 -6.63 2.82
C ARG A 43 11.38 -5.20 2.87
N ILE A 44 10.06 -5.04 2.77
CA ILE A 44 9.42 -3.71 2.70
C ILE A 44 9.11 -3.18 4.10
N VAL A 45 8.57 -4.04 4.97
CA VAL A 45 8.28 -3.75 6.38
C VAL A 45 8.74 -4.91 7.25
N GLU A 46 9.28 -4.60 8.43
CA GLU A 46 9.76 -5.60 9.39
C GLU A 46 8.92 -5.59 10.68
N PHE A 47 8.74 -6.77 11.29
CA PHE A 47 8.03 -6.88 12.56
C PHE A 47 8.74 -6.06 13.66
N GLY A 48 7.97 -5.28 14.42
CA GLY A 48 8.45 -4.40 15.47
C GLY A 48 8.93 -3.02 14.97
N GLN A 49 9.02 -2.82 13.64
CA GLN A 49 9.31 -1.52 13.05
C GLN A 49 8.15 -0.55 13.31
N GLU A 50 8.46 0.74 13.43
CA GLU A 50 7.45 1.78 13.46
C GLU A 50 6.64 1.78 12.14
N ALA A 51 5.31 1.72 12.28
CA ALA A 51 4.39 1.85 11.15
C ALA A 51 4.23 3.34 10.82
N LEU A 52 4.84 3.74 9.71
CA LEU A 52 4.84 5.12 9.23
C LEU A 52 3.95 5.32 8.00
N PHE A 53 3.73 4.26 7.22
CA PHE A 53 3.07 4.35 5.91
C PHE A 53 2.03 3.24 5.76
N TRP A 54 1.01 3.56 4.99
CA TRP A 54 0.08 2.59 4.44
C TRP A 54 0.49 2.32 3.00
N HIS A 55 0.63 1.06 2.62
CA HIS A 55 1.17 0.66 1.32
C HIS A 55 0.09 0.02 0.46
N ILE A 56 0.08 0.35 -0.84
CA ILE A 56 -0.71 -0.33 -1.87
C ILE A 56 0.22 -0.87 -2.96
N VAL A 57 -0.06 -2.08 -3.42
CA VAL A 57 0.69 -2.73 -4.51
C VAL A 57 0.17 -2.20 -5.84
N ARG A 58 0.94 -1.33 -6.49
CA ARG A 58 0.63 -0.84 -7.85
C ARG A 58 0.92 -1.87 -8.94
N SER A 59 1.94 -2.71 -8.72
CA SER A 59 2.33 -3.77 -9.65
C SER A 59 3.22 -4.79 -8.93
N GLY A 60 3.17 -6.04 -9.38
CA GLY A 60 3.94 -7.15 -8.81
C GLY A 60 3.22 -7.86 -7.67
N VAL A 61 3.99 -8.55 -6.82
CA VAL A 61 3.47 -9.37 -5.72
C VAL A 61 4.25 -9.09 -4.44
N VAL A 62 3.54 -8.89 -3.34
CA VAL A 62 4.10 -8.79 -1.99
C VAL A 62 3.65 -10.00 -1.17
N GLU A 63 4.61 -10.71 -0.61
CA GLU A 63 4.36 -11.83 0.30
C GLU A 63 4.36 -11.33 1.74
N VAL A 64 3.30 -11.64 2.48
CA VAL A 64 3.18 -11.34 3.91
C VAL A 64 3.42 -12.62 4.68
N TYR A 65 4.33 -12.58 5.64
CA TYR A 65 4.71 -13.71 6.47
C TYR A 65 4.30 -13.47 7.93
N ARG A 66 3.91 -14.55 8.63
CA ARG A 66 3.76 -14.50 10.09
C ARG A 66 5.13 -14.53 10.76
N ARG A 67 5.15 -14.28 12.08
CA ARG A 67 6.38 -14.31 12.89
C ARG A 67 7.09 -15.67 12.91
N ASP A 68 6.34 -16.75 12.69
CA ASP A 68 6.87 -18.11 12.58
C ASP A 68 7.44 -18.44 11.19
N GLY A 69 7.43 -17.47 10.26
CA GLY A 69 7.91 -17.64 8.89
C GLY A 69 6.89 -18.29 7.95
N THR A 70 5.66 -18.59 8.41
CA THR A 70 4.63 -19.12 7.52
C THR A 70 4.12 -18.04 6.57
N LEU A 71 4.02 -18.38 5.28
CA LEU A 71 3.39 -17.50 4.30
C LEU A 71 1.92 -17.31 4.70
N TYR A 72 1.56 -16.06 5.02
CA TYR A 72 0.22 -15.69 5.43
C TYR A 72 -0.63 -15.30 4.22
N ASN A 73 -0.09 -14.44 3.36
CA ASN A 73 -0.83 -13.89 2.24
C ASN A 73 0.11 -13.53 1.07
N ARG A 74 -0.45 -13.47 -0.14
CA ARG A 74 0.17 -12.89 -1.33
C ARG A 74 -0.72 -11.76 -1.83
N LEU A 75 -0.23 -10.53 -1.71
CA LEU A 75 -0.91 -9.34 -2.20
C LEU A 75 -0.47 -9.08 -3.64
N THR A 76 -1.43 -9.00 -4.54
CA THR A 76 -1.23 -8.59 -5.93
C THR A 76 -1.63 -7.13 -6.11
N GLU A 77 -1.63 -6.65 -7.34
CA GLU A 77 -2.16 -5.34 -7.72
C GLU A 77 -3.48 -4.99 -7.00
N GLY A 78 -3.54 -3.79 -6.42
CA GLY A 78 -4.65 -3.29 -5.61
C GLY A 78 -4.66 -3.77 -4.15
N GLY A 79 -3.90 -4.82 -3.82
CA GLY A 79 -3.72 -5.26 -2.45
C GLY A 79 -2.93 -4.24 -1.62
N TYR A 80 -3.24 -4.12 -0.33
CA TYR A 80 -2.61 -3.15 0.56
C TYR A 80 -2.19 -3.79 1.90
N PHE A 81 -1.28 -3.13 2.62
CA PHE A 81 -0.77 -3.57 3.91
C PHE A 81 -0.24 -2.41 4.77
N GLY A 82 -0.10 -2.66 6.07
CA GLY A 82 0.43 -1.69 7.06
C GLY A 82 -0.66 -0.94 7.83
N GLU A 83 -1.92 -1.07 7.44
CA GLU A 83 -3.09 -0.42 8.05
C GLU A 83 -3.27 -0.80 9.53
N PHE A 84 -3.05 -2.06 9.89
CA PHE A 84 -3.16 -2.51 11.27
C PHE A 84 -2.20 -1.77 12.19
N GLY A 85 -0.95 -1.61 11.76
CA GLY A 85 0.09 -0.92 12.51
C GLY A 85 -0.28 0.54 12.74
N LEU A 86 -0.75 1.24 11.70
CA LEU A 86 -1.17 2.64 11.79
C LEU A 86 -2.38 2.85 12.71
N LEU A 87 -3.36 1.95 12.66
CA LEU A 87 -4.61 2.10 13.41
C LEU A 87 -4.49 1.75 14.89
N HIS A 88 -3.62 0.80 15.25
CA HIS A 88 -3.66 0.21 16.60
C HIS A 88 -2.52 0.63 17.52
N ARG A 89 -1.26 0.72 17.06
CA ARG A 89 -0.09 0.97 17.95
C ARG A 89 1.15 1.58 17.28
N LYS A 90 1.06 2.07 16.05
CA LYS A 90 2.18 2.54 15.21
C LYS A 90 3.34 1.54 15.09
N LYS A 91 3.08 0.23 15.15
CA LYS A 91 4.10 -0.81 14.94
C LYS A 91 3.56 -1.92 14.04
N VAL A 92 4.44 -2.45 13.18
CA VAL A 92 4.18 -3.61 12.31
C VAL A 92 4.34 -4.92 13.07
#